data_AF-A0A933F3K4-F1
#
_entry.id   AF-A0A933F3K4-F1
#
_cell.length_a   1.000
_cell.length_b   1.000
_cell.length_c   1.000
_cell.angle_alpha   90.00
_cell.angle_beta   90.00
_cell.angle_gamma   90.00
#
_symmetry.space_group_name_H-M   'P 1'
#
loop_
_entity.id
_entity.type
_entity.pdbx_description
1 polymer ?
#
loop_
_entity_poly.entity_id
_entity_poly.type
_entity_poly.pdbx_seq_one_letter_code
_entity_poly.pdbx_strand_id
1 'polypeptide(L)'
;MSYRLKRIDPFWIKHPGVLVGIVGGGLLGLVGFVLKNPWVSGLGGVVVAGAILAATKPLVSAVTLSLGLFGGFASFVLVPNVSVADFSAIMRGVSVLIFAAFYMVLMDALVLVLSVLYNFFSGVAGLGGLTLDFEAEEEGAAV
;
A
#
# COMPACT_ATOMS: atom_id res chain seq x y z
N MET A 1 -26.74 -21.77 -3.38
CA MET A 1 -26.50 -20.43 -3.94
C MET A 1 -25.00 -20.22 -4.03
N SER A 2 -24.43 -20.03 -5.23
CA SER A 2 -22.99 -19.81 -5.38
C SER A 2 -22.64 -18.38 -5.00
N TYR A 3 -21.94 -18.20 -3.88
CA TYR A 3 -21.44 -16.88 -3.49
C TYR A 3 -20.14 -16.63 -4.25
N ARG A 4 -20.19 -15.85 -5.33
CA ARG A 4 -18.96 -15.37 -5.98
C ARG A 4 -18.26 -14.42 -5.01
N LEU A 5 -16.99 -14.71 -4.70
CA LEU A 5 -16.13 -13.80 -3.94
C LEU A 5 -16.26 -12.38 -4.52
N LYS A 6 -16.63 -11.44 -3.66
CA LYS A 6 -16.89 -10.05 -4.04
C LYS A 6 -15.61 -9.47 -4.62
N ARG A 7 -15.66 -9.08 -5.90
CA ARG A 7 -14.57 -8.38 -6.59
C ARG A 7 -14.06 -7.26 -5.69
N ILE A 8 -12.76 -7.21 -5.46
CA ILE A 8 -12.14 -6.05 -4.80
C ILE A 8 -12.14 -4.95 -5.85
N ASP A 9 -13.27 -4.24 -5.98
CA ASP A 9 -13.38 -3.14 -6.93
C ASP A 9 -12.27 -2.13 -6.66
N PRO A 10 -11.30 -1.99 -7.57
CA PRO A 10 -10.18 -1.11 -7.31
C PRO A 10 -10.65 0.34 -7.30
N PHE A 11 -10.25 1.08 -6.27
CA PHE A 11 -10.67 2.47 -6.09
C PHE A 11 -10.35 3.37 -7.30
N TRP A 12 -9.24 3.11 -8.00
CA TRP A 12 -8.83 3.84 -9.21
C TRP A 12 -9.74 3.66 -10.43
N ILE A 13 -10.60 2.62 -10.49
CA ILE A 13 -11.59 2.51 -11.57
C ILE A 13 -12.66 3.60 -11.41
N LYS A 14 -13.02 3.94 -10.17
CA LYS A 14 -13.99 5.00 -9.85
C LYS A 14 -13.34 6.39 -9.83
N HIS A 15 -12.03 6.46 -9.56
CA HIS A 15 -11.27 7.70 -9.47
C HIS A 15 -10.02 7.64 -10.36
N PRO A 16 -10.15 7.90 -11.68
CA PRO A 16 -9.02 7.83 -12.61
C PRO A 16 -7.90 8.84 -12.27
N GLY A 17 -8.23 9.91 -11.54
CA GLY A 17 -7.24 10.89 -11.05
C GLY A 17 -6.14 10.29 -10.17
N VAL A 18 -6.39 9.15 -9.51
CA VAL A 18 -5.36 8.42 -8.74
C VAL A 18 -4.23 7.93 -9.65
N LEU A 19 -4.57 7.32 -10.78
CA LEU A 19 -3.56 6.82 -11.73
C LEU A 19 -2.75 7.97 -12.33
N VAL A 20 -3.42 9.08 -12.67
CA VAL A 20 -2.76 10.30 -13.13
C VAL A 20 -1.83 10.84 -12.05
N GLY A 21 -2.22 10.83 -10.79
CA GLY A 21 -1.38 11.23 -9.67
C GLY A 21 -0.14 10.35 -9.51
N ILE A 22 -0.29 9.02 -9.57
CA ILE A 22 0.83 8.08 -9.45
C ILE A 22 1.80 8.23 -10.64
N VAL A 23 1.29 8.19 -11.88
CA VAL A 23 2.13 8.25 -13.08
C VAL A 23 2.73 9.65 -13.25
N GLY A 24 1.91 10.69 -13.15
CA GLY A 24 2.33 12.07 -13.30
C GLY A 24 3.29 12.51 -12.20
N GLY A 25 3.00 12.16 -10.94
CA GLY A 25 3.91 12.41 -9.82
C GLY A 25 5.22 11.64 -9.96
N GLY A 26 5.18 10.38 -10.44
CA GLY A 26 6.37 9.57 -10.68
C GLY A 26 7.27 10.16 -11.77
N LEU A 27 6.67 10.57 -12.90
CA LEU A 27 7.39 11.25 -13.98
C LEU A 27 7.98 12.58 -13.51
N LEU A 28 7.23 13.38 -12.76
CA LEU A 28 7.72 14.65 -12.22
C LEU A 28 8.87 14.43 -11.22
N GLY A 29 8.77 13.39 -10.39
CA GLY A 29 9.84 12.97 -9.50
C GLY A 29 11.12 12.59 -10.25
N LEU A 30 10.99 11.77 -11.30
CA LEU A 30 12.10 11.35 -12.16
C LEU A 30 12.73 12.54 -12.90
N VAL A 31 11.92 13.46 -13.43
CA VAL A 31 12.42 14.68 -14.06
C VAL A 31 13.19 15.52 -13.05
N GLY A 32 12.66 15.71 -11.84
CA GLY A 32 13.36 16.40 -10.76
C GLY A 32 14.69 15.76 -10.41
N PHE A 33 14.75 14.42 -10.35
CA PHE A 33 15.97 13.67 -10.10
C PHE A 33 17.01 13.86 -11.22
N VAL A 34 16.61 13.74 -12.49
CA VAL A 34 17.49 13.94 -13.65
C VAL A 34 18.02 15.36 -13.71
N LEU A 35 17.18 16.35 -13.41
CA LEU A 35 17.56 17.77 -13.35
C LEU A 35 18.32 18.13 -12.07
N LYS A 36 18.58 17.17 -11.16
CA LYS A 36 19.19 17.38 -9.83
C LYS A 36 18.50 18.47 -9.01
N ASN A 37 17.20 18.66 -9.22
CA ASN A 37 16.40 19.63 -8.48
C ASN A 37 15.62 18.90 -7.37
N PRO A 38 16.05 19.01 -6.10
CA PRO A 38 15.45 18.27 -5.00
C PRO A 38 14.00 18.70 -4.73
N TRP A 39 13.64 19.96 -5.03
CA TRP A 39 12.28 20.46 -4.84
C TRP A 39 11.30 19.81 -5.80
N VAL A 40 11.67 19.69 -7.08
CA VAL A 40 10.85 19.02 -8.09
C VAL A 40 10.75 17.53 -7.80
N SER A 41 11.87 16.89 -7.42
CA SER A 41 11.87 15.47 -7.04
C SER A 41 10.99 15.20 -5.81
N GLY A 42 11.08 16.05 -4.80
CA GLY A 42 10.28 15.96 -3.58
C GLY A 42 8.80 16.16 -3.85
N LEU A 43 8.44 17.15 -4.68
CA LEU A 43 7.05 17.41 -5.05
C LEU A 43 6.43 16.23 -5.81
N GLY A 44 7.19 15.61 -6.72
CA GLY A 44 6.78 14.38 -7.40
C GLY A 44 6.51 13.24 -6.41
N GLY A 45 7.42 13.03 -5.46
CA GLY A 45 7.25 12.03 -4.39
C GLY A 45 6.00 12.26 -3.54
N VAL A 46 5.72 13.51 -3.15
CA VAL A 46 4.52 13.86 -2.37
C VAL A 46 3.24 13.60 -3.15
N VAL A 47 3.21 13.93 -4.44
CA VAL A 47 2.04 13.65 -5.31
C VAL A 47 1.78 12.14 -5.41
N VAL A 48 2.83 11.33 -5.60
CA VAL A 48 2.71 9.87 -5.64
C VAL A 48 2.20 9.31 -4.32
N ALA A 49 2.81 9.72 -3.20
CA ALA A 49 2.42 9.27 -1.88
C ALA A 49 0.95 9.64 -1.58
N GLY A 50 0.54 10.87 -1.91
CA GLY A 50 -0.85 11.32 -1.74
C GLY A 50 -1.83 10.49 -2.58
N ALA A 51 -1.48 10.15 -3.82
CA ALA A 51 -2.32 9.32 -4.68
C ALA A 51 -2.44 7.88 -4.16
N ILE A 52 -1.36 7.29 -3.65
CA ILE A 52 -1.37 5.95 -3.02
C ILE A 52 -2.27 5.94 -1.78
N LEU A 53 -2.13 6.94 -0.91
CA LEU A 53 -2.93 7.04 0.31
C LEU A 53 -4.41 7.27 -0.01
N ALA A 54 -4.72 8.08 -1.02
CA ALA A 54 -6.10 8.27 -1.47
C ALA A 54 -6.71 6.98 -2.05
N ALA A 55 -5.89 6.12 -2.65
CA ALA A 55 -6.33 4.84 -3.22
C ALA A 55 -6.48 3.72 -2.19
N THR A 56 -5.81 3.85 -1.05
CA THR A 56 -5.73 2.83 0.00
C THR A 56 -6.79 3.09 1.07
N LYS A 57 -7.29 2.02 1.69
CA LYS A 57 -8.21 2.18 2.81
C LYS A 57 -7.47 2.77 4.01
N PRO A 58 -8.02 3.79 4.71
CA PRO A 58 -7.34 4.43 5.84
C PRO A 58 -6.88 3.45 6.94
N LEU A 59 -7.65 2.38 7.16
CA LEU A 59 -7.31 1.35 8.14
C LEU A 59 -6.02 0.59 7.75
N VAL A 60 -5.82 0.30 6.47
CA VAL A 60 -4.60 -0.39 6.00
C VAL A 60 -3.40 0.51 6.22
N SER A 61 -3.50 1.78 5.81
CA SER A 61 -2.46 2.79 6.03
C SER A 61 -2.13 3.00 7.51
N ALA A 62 -3.14 3.00 8.39
CA ALA A 62 -2.92 3.13 9.83
C ALA A 62 -2.16 1.92 10.42
N VAL A 63 -2.48 0.71 9.96
CA VAL A 63 -1.79 -0.51 10.38
C VAL A 63 -0.35 -0.50 9.87
N THR A 64 -0.12 -0.18 8.59
CA THR A 64 1.22 -0.13 8.01
C THR A 64 2.06 0.97 8.64
N LEU A 65 1.48 2.13 8.96
CA LEU A 65 2.14 3.18 9.74
C LEU A 65 2.55 2.70 11.14
N SER A 66 1.66 2.01 11.86
CA SER A 66 1.95 1.50 13.20
C SER A 66 3.10 0.49 13.18
N LEU A 67 3.11 -0.41 12.19
CA LEU A 67 4.21 -1.35 11.97
C LEU A 67 5.51 -0.62 11.60
N GLY A 68 5.41 0.41 10.77
CA GLY A 68 6.53 1.28 10.40
C GLY A 68 7.12 2.00 11.61
N LEU A 69 6.27 2.53 12.51
CA LEU A 69 6.70 3.17 13.76
C LEU A 69 7.43 2.17 14.67
N PHE A 70 6.87 0.97 14.84
CA PHE A 70 7.50 -0.08 15.63
C PHE A 70 8.86 -0.50 15.04
N GLY A 71 8.91 -0.77 13.73
CA GLY A 71 10.15 -1.14 13.03
C GLY A 71 11.20 -0.03 13.05
N GLY A 72 10.78 1.23 12.89
CA GLY A 72 11.67 2.39 12.99
C GLY A 72 12.22 2.54 14.40
N PHE A 73 11.38 2.43 15.42
CA PHE A 73 11.81 2.51 16.82
C PHE A 73 12.80 1.39 17.16
N ALA A 74 12.53 0.17 16.71
CA ALA A 74 13.47 -0.93 16.83
C ALA A 74 14.81 -0.62 16.15
N SER A 75 14.79 -0.10 14.93
CA SER A 75 16.00 0.08 14.09
C SER A 75 16.88 1.27 14.48
N PHE A 76 16.28 2.36 15.00
CA PHE A 76 16.99 3.61 15.27
C PHE A 76 17.14 3.92 16.75
N VAL A 77 16.37 3.27 17.64
CA VAL A 77 16.38 3.54 19.07
C VAL A 77 16.81 2.33 19.89
N LEU A 78 16.18 1.17 19.68
CA LEU A 78 16.42 -0.02 20.52
C LEU A 78 17.69 -0.78 20.14
N VAL A 79 17.94 -0.97 18.84
CA VAL A 79 19.07 -1.76 18.35
C VAL A 79 20.28 -0.85 18.13
N PRO A 80 21.47 -1.19 18.67
CA PRO A 80 22.70 -0.47 18.38
C PRO A 80 23.01 -0.49 16.89
N ASN A 81 22.95 0.66 16.25
CA ASN A 81 23.18 0.80 14.81
C ASN A 81 24.30 1.81 14.57
N VAL A 82 25.40 1.32 14.01
CA VAL A 82 26.60 2.12 13.69
C VAL A 82 26.30 3.27 12.72
N SER A 83 25.27 3.12 11.88
CA SER A 83 24.89 4.11 10.87
C SER A 83 24.23 5.35 11.49
N VAL A 84 23.75 5.26 12.73
CA VAL A 84 23.10 6.36 13.47
C VAL A 84 23.73 6.57 14.84
N ALA A 85 24.97 6.09 15.02
CA ALA A 85 25.70 6.18 16.29
C ALA A 85 25.80 7.63 16.77
N ASP A 86 26.17 8.53 15.87
CA ASP A 86 26.38 9.96 16.16
C ASP A 86 25.09 10.79 16.12
N PHE A 87 23.93 10.17 15.85
CA PHE A 87 22.67 10.90 15.78
C PHE A 87 22.20 11.28 17.18
N SER A 88 21.85 12.55 17.36
CA SER A 88 21.12 13.01 18.55
C SER A 88 19.78 12.28 18.70
N ALA A 89 19.24 12.22 19.92
CA ALA A 89 17.95 11.60 20.19
C ALA A 89 16.81 12.17 19.32
N ILE A 90 16.86 13.48 19.03
CA ILE A 90 15.90 14.15 18.15
C ILE A 90 16.03 13.64 16.71
N MET A 91 17.26 13.55 16.17
CA MET A 91 17.48 13.04 14.81
C MET A 91 17.03 11.58 14.69
N ARG A 92 17.27 10.75 15.72
CA ARG A 92 16.75 9.38 15.75
C ARG A 92 15.23 9.35 15.70
N GLY A 93 14.55 10.21 16.47
CA GLY A 93 13.10 10.36 16.43
C GLY A 93 12.58 10.77 15.05
N VAL A 94 13.23 11.73 14.39
CA VAL A 94 12.90 12.13 13.02
C VAL A 94 13.10 10.97 12.04
N SER A 95 14.19 10.20 12.16
CA SER A 95 14.42 9.01 11.34
C SER A 95 13.35 7.94 11.51
N VAL A 96 12.85 7.72 12.73
CA VAL A 96 11.72 6.81 13.00
C VAL A 96 10.47 7.27 12.23
N LEU A 97 10.15 8.56 12.28
CA LEU A 97 8.97 9.10 11.60
C LEU A 97 9.10 9.02 10.07
N ILE A 98 10.27 9.37 9.52
CA ILE A 98 10.53 9.28 8.08
C ILE A 98 10.44 7.82 7.63
N PHE A 99 11.05 6.89 8.37
CA PHE A 99 10.98 5.47 8.07
C PHE A 99 9.53 4.96 8.12
N ALA A 100 8.77 5.33 9.15
CA ALA A 100 7.39 4.89 9.29
C ALA A 100 6.51 5.41 8.13
N ALA A 101 6.67 6.67 7.74
CA ALA A 101 5.96 7.25 6.60
C ALA A 101 6.33 6.56 5.28
N PHE A 102 7.61 6.30 5.05
CA PHE A 102 8.08 5.57 3.86
C PHE A 102 7.56 4.13 3.84
N TYR A 103 7.66 3.44 4.96
CA TYR A 103 7.19 2.07 5.11
C TYR A 103 5.68 1.97 4.83
N MET A 104 4.89 2.88 5.41
CA MET A 104 3.45 2.97 5.17
C MET A 104 3.15 3.10 3.66
N VAL A 105 3.73 4.11 2.99
CA VAL A 105 3.45 4.37 1.57
C VAL A 105 3.91 3.22 0.68
N LEU A 106 5.07 2.62 0.96
CA LEU A 106 5.59 1.48 0.19
C LEU A 106 4.72 0.24 0.37
N MET A 107 4.30 -0.07 1.59
CA MET A 107 3.43 -1.22 1.86
C MET A 107 2.03 -1.02 1.26
N ASP A 108 1.50 0.19 1.34
CA ASP A 108 0.24 0.54 0.69
C ASP A 108 0.35 0.37 -0.83
N ALA A 109 1.43 0.86 -1.45
CA ALA A 109 1.69 0.64 -2.88
C ALA A 109 1.75 -0.86 -3.24
N LEU A 110 2.40 -1.67 -2.39
CA LEU A 110 2.48 -3.12 -2.59
C LEU A 110 1.10 -3.78 -2.50
N VAL A 111 0.28 -3.41 -1.51
CA VAL A 111 -1.11 -3.91 -1.37
C VAL A 111 -1.94 -3.54 -2.59
N LEU A 112 -1.75 -2.33 -3.12
CA LEU A 112 -2.43 -1.87 -4.33
C LEU A 112 -2.02 -2.71 -5.55
N VAL A 113 -0.73 -2.98 -5.73
CA VAL A 113 -0.24 -3.88 -6.79
C VAL A 113 -0.80 -5.29 -6.65
N LEU A 114 -0.79 -5.87 -5.44
CA LEU A 114 -1.38 -7.18 -5.18
C LEU A 114 -2.88 -7.22 -5.49
N SER A 115 -3.59 -6.14 -5.20
CA SER A 115 -5.02 -5.99 -5.53
C SER A 115 -5.24 -5.96 -7.04
N VAL A 116 -4.36 -5.30 -7.81
CA VAL A 116 -4.41 -5.35 -9.28
C VAL A 116 -4.19 -6.77 -9.78
N LEU A 117 -3.16 -7.46 -9.28
CA LEU A 117 -2.85 -8.83 -9.67
C LEU A 117 -4.01 -9.79 -9.34
N TYR A 118 -4.56 -9.71 -8.13
CA TYR A 118 -5.72 -10.50 -7.74
C TYR A 118 -6.91 -10.28 -8.69
N ASN A 119 -7.21 -9.03 -9.04
CA ASN A 119 -8.30 -8.71 -9.97
C ASN A 119 -8.04 -9.17 -11.39
N PHE A 120 -6.78 -9.12 -11.84
CA PHE A 120 -6.38 -9.63 -13.15
C PHE A 120 -6.58 -11.15 -13.22
N PHE A 121 -6.10 -11.90 -12.22
CA PHE A 121 -6.23 -13.36 -12.21
C PHE A 121 -7.66 -13.85 -11.96
N SER A 122 -8.41 -13.21 -11.05
CA SER A 122 -9.80 -13.57 -10.77
C SER A 122 -10.78 -13.14 -11.86
N GLY A 123 -10.52 -12.02 -12.54
CA GLY A 123 -11.43 -11.43 -13.53
C GLY A 123 -11.12 -11.79 -14.98
N VAL A 124 -9.84 -11.69 -15.38
CA VAL A 124 -9.42 -11.84 -16.79
C VAL A 124 -8.97 -13.27 -17.08
N ALA A 125 -8.19 -13.88 -16.17
CA ALA A 125 -7.69 -15.24 -16.37
C ALA A 125 -8.68 -16.34 -15.99
N GLY A 126 -9.82 -16.00 -15.37
CA GLY A 126 -10.85 -16.98 -14.96
C GLY A 126 -10.39 -17.95 -13.88
N LEU A 127 -9.22 -17.74 -13.27
CA LEU A 127 -8.62 -18.58 -12.22
C LEU A 127 -9.19 -18.25 -10.83
N GLY A 128 -10.48 -17.90 -10.78
CA GLY A 128 -11.17 -17.55 -9.54
C GLY A 128 -11.25 -18.76 -8.61
N GLY A 129 -10.29 -18.85 -7.69
CA GLY A 129 -10.22 -19.91 -6.69
C GLY A 129 -11.41 -19.88 -5.73
N LEU A 130 -12.00 -21.07 -5.55
CA LEU A 130 -13.06 -21.45 -4.60
C LEU A 130 -14.46 -20.94 -4.93
N THR A 131 -15.18 -21.71 -5.74
CA THR A 131 -16.63 -21.88 -5.61
C THR A 131 -16.88 -22.74 -4.37
N LEU A 132 -17.27 -22.14 -3.25
CA LEU A 132 -17.83 -22.89 -2.13
C LEU A 132 -19.26 -23.28 -2.51
N ASP A 133 -19.43 -24.49 -3.03
CA ASP A 133 -20.73 -25.15 -3.09
C ASP A 133 -21.03 -25.68 -1.69
N PHE A 134 -21.92 -24.99 -0.99
CA PHE A 134 -22.62 -25.58 0.13
C PHE A 134 -23.74 -26.41 -0.47
N GLU A 135 -23.52 -27.71 -0.63
CA GLU A 135 -24.58 -28.70 -0.76
C GLU A 135 -25.47 -28.53 0.48
N ALA A 136 -26.70 -28.07 0.27
CA ALA A 136 -27.72 -28.23 1.29
C ALA A 136 -27.88 -29.75 1.44
N GLU A 137 -27.52 -30.30 2.58
CA GLU A 137 -27.97 -31.64 2.96
C GLU A 137 -29.50 -31.65 2.78
N GLU A 138 -29.95 -32.38 1.76
CA GLU A 138 -31.30 -32.93 1.72
C GLU A 138 -31.43 -33.87 2.92
N GLU A 139 -31.69 -33.29 4.09
CA GLU A 139 -32.28 -34.02 5.20
C GLU A 139 -33.74 -34.26 4.82
N GLY A 140 -33.95 -35.33 4.07
CA GLY A 140 -35.26 -35.83 3.73
C GLY A 140 -36.03 -36.23 4.99
N ALA A 141 -37.24 -35.69 5.13
CA ALA A 141 -38.39 -36.42 5.65
C ALA A 141 -39.67 -35.59 5.45
N ALA A 142 -40.29 -35.75 4.30
CA ALA A 142 -41.75 -35.67 4.20
C ALA A 142 -42.29 -37.10 4.31
N VAL A 143 -42.83 -37.47 5.48
CA VAL A 143 -44.14 -38.13 5.75
C VAL A 143 -44.35 -38.11 7.26
#